data_AF-A0A1G2FAI2-F1
#
_entry.id   AF-A0A1G2FAI2-F1
#
_cell.length_a   1.000
_cell.length_b   1.000
_cell.length_c   1.000
_cell.angle_alpha   90.00
_cell.angle_beta   90.00
_cell.angle_gamma   90.00
#
_symmetry.space_group_name_H-M   'P 1'
#
loop_
_entity.id
_entity.type
_entity.pdbx_description
1 polymer ?
#
loop_
_entity_poly.entity_id
_entity_poly.type
_entity_poly.pdbx_seq_one_letter_code
_entity_poly.pdbx_strand_id
1 'polypeptide(L)'
;MTYDIKDIKLASKGKKRIFWADIDMPVLAQIREKFEREKPLKGIKMSACLHITAETANLARTLKSGGADLVFCASNPLQLRMTWQPV
;
A
#
# COMPACT_ATOMS: atom_id res chain seq x y z
N MET A 1 4.08 16.21 -1.02
CA MET A 1 4.32 14.78 -0.73
C MET A 1 5.79 14.50 -0.93
N THR A 2 6.46 13.96 0.09
CA THR A 2 7.88 13.64 0.08
C THR A 2 8.01 12.12 -0.04
N TYR A 3 8.72 11.63 -1.05
CA TYR A 3 9.00 10.20 -1.22
C TYR A 3 10.45 10.02 -1.66
N ASP A 4 11.08 8.96 -1.17
CA ASP A 4 12.42 8.53 -1.59
C ASP A 4 12.30 7.14 -2.20
N ILE A 5 12.41 7.06 -3.53
CA ILE A 5 12.16 5.86 -4.31
C ILE A 5 13.18 5.76 -5.44
N LYS A 6 13.48 4.52 -5.86
CA LYS A 6 14.55 4.29 -6.85
C LYS A 6 14.25 4.81 -8.26
N ASP A 7 13.06 4.54 -8.82
CA ASP A 7 12.72 4.93 -10.19
C ASP A 7 11.20 5.01 -10.42
N ILE A 8 10.68 6.24 -10.48
CA ILE A 8 9.24 6.52 -10.65
C ILE A 8 8.64 5.91 -11.93
N LYS A 9 9.45 5.67 -12.97
CA LYS A 9 8.97 5.09 -14.25
C LYS A 9 8.44 3.66 -14.08
N LEU A 10 8.81 2.97 -12.99
CA LEU A 10 8.32 1.63 -12.67
C LEU A 10 6.90 1.61 -12.10
N ALA A 11 6.30 2.77 -11.78
CA ALA A 11 4.99 2.86 -11.14
C ALA A 11 3.89 2.12 -11.91
N SER A 12 3.82 2.27 -13.24
CA SER A 12 2.81 1.59 -14.07
C SER A 12 2.94 0.06 -14.00
N LYS A 13 4.17 -0.46 -13.98
CA LYS A 13 4.44 -1.90 -13.84
C LYS A 13 4.13 -2.38 -12.43
N GLY A 14 4.48 -1.59 -11.42
CA GLY A 14 4.15 -1.84 -10.01
C GLY A 14 2.64 -1.96 -9.82
N LYS A 15 1.86 -1.01 -10.35
CA LYS A 15 0.39 -1.01 -10.28
C LYS A 15 -0.22 -2.29 -10.85
N LYS A 16 0.26 -2.78 -12.00
CA LYS A 16 -0.18 -4.06 -12.57
C LYS A 16 0.09 -5.24 -11.64
N ARG A 17 1.26 -5.28 -10.99
CA ARG A 17 1.62 -6.35 -10.03
C ARG A 17 0.75 -6.30 -8.78
N ILE A 18 0.47 -5.10 -8.28
CA ILE A 18 -0.40 -4.90 -7.11
C ILE A 18 -1.79 -5.46 -7.40
N PHE A 19 -2.40 -5.10 -8.54
CA PHE A 19 -3.70 -5.64 -8.91
C PHE A 19 -3.70 -7.13 -9.18
N TRP A 20 -2.63 -7.66 -9.76
CA TRP A 20 -2.52 -9.10 -9.98
C TRP A 20 -2.46 -9.86 -8.64
N ALA A 21 -1.68 -9.37 -7.67
CA ALA A 21 -1.65 -9.94 -6.33
C ALA A 21 -2.98 -9.78 -5.57
N ASP A 22 -3.76 -8.73 -5.87
CA ASP A 22 -5.05 -8.46 -5.21
C ASP A 22 -6.07 -9.59 -5.46
N ILE A 23 -5.96 -10.28 -6.60
CA ILE A 23 -6.83 -11.41 -6.99
C ILE A 23 -6.69 -12.57 -5.98
N ASP A 24 -5.48 -12.83 -5.50
CA ASP A 24 -5.17 -13.90 -4.55
C ASP A 24 -5.26 -13.44 -3.08
N MET A 25 -5.77 -12.23 -2.82
CA MET A 25 -5.91 -11.65 -1.47
C MET A 25 -7.37 -11.33 -1.10
N PRO A 26 -8.31 -12.29 -1.18
CA PRO A 26 -9.75 -12.04 -1.06
C PRO A 26 -10.16 -11.47 0.31
N VAL A 27 -9.45 -11.84 1.38
CA VAL A 27 -9.71 -11.33 2.73
C VAL A 27 -9.42 -9.83 2.82
N LEU A 28 -8.30 -9.36 2.25
CA LEU A 28 -7.98 -7.93 2.22
C LEU A 28 -8.96 -7.14 1.36
N ALA A 29 -9.45 -7.73 0.27
CA ALA A 29 -10.48 -7.11 -0.57
C ALA A 29 -11.79 -6.90 0.22
N GLN A 30 -12.27 -7.92 0.94
CA GLN A 30 -13.46 -7.81 1.79
C GLN A 30 -13.29 -6.77 2.91
N ILE A 31 -12.13 -6.76 3.58
CA ILE A 31 -11.84 -5.78 4.63
C ILE A 31 -11.81 -4.37 4.03
N ARG A 32 -11.24 -4.20 2.83
CA ARG A 32 -11.17 -2.92 2.13
C ARG A 32 -12.57 -2.38 1.83
N GLU A 33 -13.47 -3.19 1.30
CA GLU A 33 -14.86 -2.79 1.06
C GLU A 33 -15.57 -2.34 2.34
N LYS A 34 -15.35 -3.04 3.45
CA LYS A 34 -15.86 -2.64 4.77
C LYS A 34 -15.26 -1.31 5.23
N PHE A 35 -13.95 -1.16 5.07
CA PHE A 35 -13.20 0.02 5.50
C PHE A 35 -13.57 1.28 4.69
N GLU A 36 -13.89 1.14 3.41
CA GLU A 36 -14.35 2.27 2.58
C GLU A 36 -15.66 2.88 3.10
N ARG A 37 -16.56 2.04 3.62
CA ARG A 37 -17.85 2.47 4.19
C ARG A 37 -17.69 3.03 5.59
N GLU A 38 -16.99 2.30 6.46
CA GLU A 38 -16.93 2.61 7.90
C GLU A 38 -15.84 3.63 8.25
N LYS A 39 -14.78 3.72 7.42
CA LYS A 39 -13.58 4.54 7.64
C LYS A 39 -13.08 4.49 9.09
N PRO A 40 -12.83 3.29 9.66
CA PRO A 40 -12.53 3.13 11.07
C PRO A 40 -11.18 3.73 11.49
N LEU A 41 -10.30 4.02 10.53
CA LEU A 41 -8.96 4.57 10.76
C LEU A 41 -8.89 6.08 10.45
N LYS A 42 -10.03 6.73 10.22
CA LYS A 42 -10.07 8.17 9.90
C LYS A 42 -9.37 9.00 10.98
N GLY A 43 -8.38 9.78 10.57
CA GLY A 43 -7.62 10.66 11.46
C GLY A 43 -6.47 9.97 12.20
N ILE A 44 -6.27 8.67 12.01
CA ILE A 44 -5.14 7.93 12.57
C ILE A 44 -3.93 8.11 11.64
N LYS A 45 -2.82 8.56 12.21
CA LYS A 45 -1.50 8.59 11.56
C LYS A 45 -0.74 7.32 11.89
N MET A 46 -0.26 6.61 10.88
CA MET A 46 0.44 5.35 11.07
C MET A 46 1.73 5.31 10.22
N SER A 47 2.79 4.79 10.83
CA SER A 47 4.04 4.47 10.13
C SER A 47 4.27 2.96 10.17
N ALA A 48 4.63 2.36 9.05
CA ALA A 48 4.92 0.92 8.96
C ALA A 48 6.31 0.67 8.36
N CYS A 49 7.11 -0.13 9.07
CA CYS A 49 8.41 -0.63 8.59
C CYS A 49 8.25 -2.11 8.22
N LEU A 50 8.10 -2.39 6.93
CA LEU A 50 7.74 -3.73 6.43
C LEU A 50 8.50 -4.06 5.14
N HIS A 51 8.45 -5.32 4.75
CA HIS A 51 8.94 -5.74 3.44
C HIS A 51 8.04 -5.16 2.34
N ILE A 52 8.60 -4.35 1.46
CA ILE A 52 7.84 -3.68 0.40
C ILE A 52 7.66 -4.62 -0.79
N THR A 53 6.44 -5.15 -0.93
CA THR A 53 6.02 -6.04 -1.99
C THR A 53 4.65 -5.62 -2.55
N ALA A 54 4.12 -6.36 -3.53
CA ALA A 54 2.80 -6.10 -4.10
C ALA A 54 1.67 -6.36 -3.07
N GLU A 55 1.88 -7.36 -2.22
CA GLU A 55 0.97 -7.78 -1.14
C GLU A 55 0.89 -6.71 -0.05
N THR A 56 2.05 -6.20 0.40
CA THR A 56 2.11 -5.05 1.32
C THR A 56 1.42 -3.82 0.72
N ALA A 57 1.45 -3.69 -0.60
CA ALA A 57 0.71 -2.64 -1.27
C ALA A 57 -0.80 -2.79 -1.25
N ASN A 58 -1.32 -4.01 -1.35
CA ASN A 58 -2.74 -4.26 -1.10
C ASN A 58 -3.13 -4.02 0.35
N LEU A 59 -2.28 -4.38 1.32
CA LEU A 59 -2.51 -4.05 2.73
C LEU A 59 -2.64 -2.54 2.96
N ALA A 60 -1.70 -1.76 2.44
CA ALA A 60 -1.73 -0.31 2.60
C ALA A 60 -2.88 0.35 1.83
N ARG A 61 -3.30 -0.19 0.68
CA ARG A 61 -4.57 0.22 0.01
C ARG A 61 -5.75 0.02 0.95
N THR A 62 -5.85 -1.13 1.62
CA THR A 62 -6.92 -1.42 2.58
C THR A 62 -6.91 -0.45 3.76
N LEU A 63 -5.75 -0.19 4.37
CA LEU A 63 -5.62 0.74 5.50
C LEU A 63 -5.98 2.18 5.08
N LYS A 64 -5.56 2.61 3.89
CA LYS A 64 -5.88 3.94 3.35
C LYS A 64 -7.37 4.09 3.04
N SER A 65 -8.00 3.06 2.49
CA SER A 65 -9.47 3.00 2.33
C SER A 65 -10.19 3.18 3.67
N GLY A 66 -9.60 2.70 4.77
CA GLY A 66 -10.07 2.92 6.13
C GLY A 66 -9.91 4.36 6.65
N GLY A 67 -9.29 5.26 5.90
CA GLY A 67 -9.09 6.66 6.27
C GLY A 67 -7.78 6.97 7.01
N ALA A 68 -6.87 6.00 7.10
CA ALA A 68 -5.57 6.20 7.73
C ALA A 68 -4.65 7.12 6.89
N ASP A 69 -3.86 7.95 7.58
CA ASP A 69 -2.72 8.67 7.01
C ASP A 69 -1.45 7.81 7.21
N LEU A 70 -0.94 7.25 6.13
CA LEU A 70 0.05 6.16 6.15
C LEU A 70 1.39 6.59 5.56
N VAL A 71 2.47 6.23 6.26
CA VAL A 71 3.84 6.28 5.74
C VAL A 71 4.44 4.88 5.84
N PHE A 72 5.04 4.40 4.74
CA PHE A 72 5.76 3.13 4.71
C PHE A 72 7.25 3.36 4.52
N CYS A 73 8.06 2.58 5.23
CA CYS A 73 9.47 2.43 4.97
C CYS A 73 9.82 0.95 4.75
N ALA A 74 10.81 0.71 3.91
CA ALA A 74 11.31 -0.64 3.67
C ALA A 74 12.13 -1.10 4.88
N SER A 75 11.83 -2.29 5.39
CA SER A 75 12.60 -2.89 6.48
C SER A 75 13.94 -3.48 6.02
N ASN A 76 14.18 -3.57 4.71
CA ASN A 76 15.46 -4.00 4.15
C ASN A 76 15.88 -3.13 2.94
N PRO A 77 17.13 -2.63 2.90
CA PRO A 77 17.62 -1.71 1.88
C PRO A 77 17.57 -2.25 0.43
N LEU A 78 17.56 -3.57 0.24
CA LEU A 78 17.49 -4.17 -1.11
C LEU A 78 16.09 -4.13 -1.73
N GLN A 79 15.06 -3.79 -0.96
CA GLN A 79 13.64 -3.95 -1.34
C GLN A 79 13.02 -2.71 -2.02
N LEU A 80 13.78 -1.61 -2.16
CA LEU A 80 13.28 -0.30 -2.66
C LEU A 80 12.96 -0.25 -4.17
N ARG A 81 12.70 -1.40 -4.81
CA ARG A 81 12.52 -1.51 -6.26
C ARG A 81 11.08 -1.25 -6.73
N MET A 82 10.11 -1.15 -5.82
CA MET A 82 8.73 -0.80 -6.16
C MET A 82 8.39 0.62 -5.71
N THR A 83 8.08 1.45 -6.69
CA THR A 83 7.64 2.83 -6.46
C THR A 83 6.18 2.87 -6.07
N TRP A 84 5.96 3.29 -4.83
CA TRP A 84 4.66 3.62 -4.30
C TRP A 84 4.24 5.01 -4.75
N GLN A 85 3.18 5.09 -5.55
CA GLN A 85 2.39 6.31 -5.64
C GLN A 85 1.09 6.06 -4.87
N PRO A 86 0.72 6.92 -3.92
CA PRO A 86 -0.59 6.86 -3.29
C PRO A 86 -1.64 7.21 -4.36
N VAL A 87 -2.27 6.18 -4.94
CA VAL A 87 -3.63 6.33 -5.48
C VAL A 87 -4.58 6.67 -4.33
#